data_AF-A0A831RWE4-F1
#
_entry.id   AF-A0A831RWE4-F1
#
_cell.length_a   1.000
_cell.length_b   1.000
_cell.length_c   1.000
_cell.angle_alpha   90.00
_cell.angle_beta   90.00
_cell.angle_gamma   90.00
#
_symmetry.space_group_name_H-M   'P 1'
#
loop_
_entity.id
_entity.type
_entity.pdbx_description
1 polymer ?
#
loop_
_entity_poly.entity_id
_entity_poly.type
_entity_poly.pdbx_seq_one_letter_code
_entity_poly.pdbx_strand_id
1 'polypeptide(L)'
;MKKTLAIRGGMALIVVIVIIAASYLYERNASFSGQSAISDLLFQIREQDIRLDRDVERIISFRLPHYDSLVQSGKQLQELTAAAARQQRLISRNYPPAFSDGLFRYLDTLKKKRSFIERIQHHIALVRNSFLYLPGLIEECTTDDSTPENRDLLNRLVMGVYTHYLFPDKVLISDIRARMSDIRAHSLAAGNLLQHVEITLGNTEKIEQLKQQMDSMDSDEQFVELRNLLKEYSLRDDRYSVLLGVILLLTVLLLLIWLWRTLERLDRARRLAEQSHERLQDAVESLGEAFALFDRDGRLVLNNQTFIRFYPWLKGLLRPGVTLEQIRKWNAP
;
A
#
# COMPACT_ATOMS: atom_id res chain seq x y z
N MET A 1 38.92 35.70 9.84
CA MET A 1 38.91 34.22 9.95
C MET A 1 37.73 33.63 10.72
N LYS A 2 37.38 34.07 11.94
CA LYS A 2 36.28 33.45 12.72
C LYS A 2 34.89 33.49 12.05
N LYS A 3 34.54 34.56 11.32
CA LYS A 3 33.24 34.70 10.63
C LYS A 3 33.06 33.79 9.41
N THR A 4 34.12 33.55 8.62
CA THR A 4 34.07 32.66 7.45
C THR A 4 34.00 31.18 7.82
N LEU A 5 34.60 30.80 8.96
CA LEU A 5 34.52 29.45 9.50
C LEU A 5 33.09 29.12 9.99
N ALA A 6 32.41 30.09 10.63
CA ALA A 6 31.03 29.94 11.07
C ALA A 6 30.03 29.77 9.90
N ILE A 7 30.27 30.48 8.79
CA ILE A 7 29.43 30.38 7.58
C ILE A 7 29.60 29.02 6.90
N ARG A 8 30.84 28.52 6.78
CA ARG A 8 31.11 27.18 6.22
C ARG A 8 30.57 26.05 7.11
N GLY A 9 30.69 26.20 8.44
CA GLY A 9 30.12 25.25 9.39
C GLY A 9 28.59 25.17 9.33
N GLY A 10 27.92 26.32 9.17
CA GLY A 10 26.47 26.37 8.94
C GLY A 10 26.07 25.63 7.68
N MET A 11 26.71 25.92 6.54
CA MET A 11 26.38 25.29 5.25
C MET A 11 26.58 23.76 5.26
N ALA A 12 27.62 23.27 5.95
CA ALA A 12 27.86 21.84 6.12
C ALA A 12 26.77 21.16 6.96
N LEU A 13 26.34 21.78 8.07
CA LEU A 13 25.27 21.26 8.92
C LEU A 13 23.95 21.12 8.15
N ILE A 14 23.69 22.06 7.25
CA ILE A 14 22.48 22.10 6.42
C ILE A 14 22.46 20.98 5.39
N VAL A 15 23.58 20.76 4.69
CA VAL A 15 23.70 19.64 3.74
C VAL A 15 23.49 18.31 4.45
N VAL A 16 24.03 18.16 5.66
CA VAL A 16 23.81 16.97 6.48
C VAL A 16 22.33 16.80 6.85
N ILE A 17 21.64 17.86 7.27
CA ILE A 17 20.19 17.81 7.56
C ILE A 17 19.38 17.42 6.32
N VAL A 18 19.72 17.97 5.16
CA VAL A 18 19.03 17.66 3.88
C VAL A 18 19.28 16.21 3.47
N ILE A 19 20.49 15.69 3.62
CA ILE A 19 20.81 14.28 3.31
C ILE A 19 20.06 13.35 4.27
N ILE A 20 20.03 13.66 5.57
CA ILE A 20 19.28 12.88 6.56
C ILE A 20 17.79 12.88 6.24
N ALA A 21 17.23 14.05 5.91
CA ALA A 21 15.83 14.17 5.53
C ALA A 21 15.51 13.43 4.23
N ALA A 22 16.38 13.50 3.21
CA ALA A 22 16.22 12.78 1.95
C ALA A 22 16.30 11.27 2.14
N SER A 23 17.25 10.79 2.95
CA SER A 23 17.38 9.36 3.30
C SER A 23 16.14 8.87 4.04
N TYR A 24 15.64 9.65 4.99
CA TYR A 24 14.42 9.33 5.74
C TYR A 24 13.18 9.29 4.83
N LEU A 25 13.02 10.25 3.93
CA LEU A 25 11.92 10.27 2.95
C LEU A 25 11.98 9.08 1.99
N TYR A 26 13.18 8.66 1.57
CA TYR A 26 13.37 7.50 0.70
C TYR A 26 12.95 6.19 1.40
N GLU A 27 13.42 5.95 2.62
CA GLU A 27 13.06 4.77 3.42
C GLU A 27 11.55 4.75 3.73
N ARG A 28 10.95 5.91 3.96
CA ARG A 28 9.51 6.08 4.18
C ARG A 28 8.66 5.77 2.95
N ASN A 29 9.06 6.22 1.76
CA ASN A 29 8.31 5.94 0.52
C ASN A 29 8.30 4.42 0.21
N ALA A 30 9.39 3.72 0.53
CA ALA A 30 9.46 2.26 0.46
C ALA A 30 8.51 1.59 1.47
N SER A 31 8.42 2.09 2.71
CA SER A 31 7.45 1.60 3.71
C SER A 31 5.99 1.81 3.26
N PHE A 32 5.65 2.99 2.75
CA PHE A 32 4.29 3.33 2.30
C PHE A 32 3.83 2.44 1.13
N SER A 33 4.71 2.21 0.15
CA SER A 33 4.40 1.32 -0.97
C SER A 33 4.19 -0.14 -0.52
N GLY A 34 4.96 -0.62 0.46
CA GLY A 34 4.75 -1.93 1.09
C GLY A 34 3.42 -2.04 1.85
N GLN A 35 3.01 -0.97 2.55
CA GLN A 35 1.75 -0.93 3.31
C GLN A 35 0.50 -0.90 2.40
N SER A 36 0.54 -0.14 1.31
CA SER A 36 -0.55 -0.17 0.31
C SER A 36 -0.68 -1.57 -0.28
N ALA A 37 0.44 -2.18 -0.66
CA ALA A 37 0.43 -3.51 -1.27
C ALA A 37 -0.15 -4.59 -0.34
N ILE A 38 0.18 -4.58 0.96
CA ILE A 38 -0.40 -5.56 1.91
C ILE A 38 -1.88 -5.30 2.18
N SER A 39 -2.28 -4.03 2.23
CA SER A 39 -3.68 -3.63 2.37
C SER A 39 -4.50 -4.13 1.17
N ASP A 40 -4.03 -3.86 -0.04
CA ASP A 40 -4.67 -4.28 -1.28
C ASP A 40 -4.77 -5.81 -1.36
N LEU A 41 -3.70 -6.52 -0.98
CA LEU A 41 -3.70 -7.98 -0.91
C LEU A 41 -4.76 -8.50 0.07
N LEU A 42 -4.85 -7.92 1.27
CA LEU A 42 -5.87 -8.29 2.27
C LEU A 42 -7.28 -8.05 1.75
N PHE A 43 -7.53 -6.92 1.07
CA PHE A 43 -8.83 -6.64 0.47
C PHE A 43 -9.17 -7.62 -0.65
N GLN A 44 -8.22 -7.94 -1.54
CA GLN A 44 -8.44 -8.92 -2.61
C GLN A 44 -8.75 -10.31 -2.05
N ILE A 45 -8.01 -10.75 -1.01
CA ILE A 45 -8.28 -12.01 -0.32
C ILE A 45 -9.70 -12.01 0.27
N ARG A 46 -10.07 -10.93 0.97
CA ARG A 46 -11.40 -10.80 1.57
C ARG A 46 -12.52 -10.78 0.53
N GLU A 47 -12.30 -10.12 -0.59
CA GLU A 47 -13.25 -10.10 -1.69
C GLU A 47 -13.52 -11.51 -2.22
N GLN A 48 -12.47 -12.31 -2.44
CA GLN A 48 -12.62 -13.69 -2.91
C GLN A 48 -13.27 -14.60 -1.87
N ASP A 49 -12.95 -14.42 -0.59
CA ASP A 49 -13.58 -15.14 0.52
C ASP A 49 -15.11 -14.89 0.56
N ILE A 50 -15.53 -13.62 0.49
CA ILE A 50 -16.97 -13.27 0.44
C ILE A 50 -17.65 -13.84 -0.82
N ARG A 51 -16.98 -13.81 -1.98
CA ARG A 51 -17.51 -14.37 -3.23
C ARG A 51 -17.72 -15.88 -3.10
N LEU A 52 -16.76 -16.59 -2.52
CA LEU A 52 -16.86 -18.03 -2.27
C LEU A 52 -18.03 -18.37 -1.34
N ASP A 53 -18.18 -17.66 -0.23
CA ASP A 53 -19.31 -17.89 0.69
C ASP A 53 -20.65 -17.73 -0.02
N ARG A 54 -20.79 -16.67 -0.82
CA ARG A 54 -21.99 -16.43 -1.62
C ARG A 54 -22.23 -17.54 -2.64
N ASP A 55 -21.19 -18.00 -3.32
CA ASP A 55 -21.34 -19.04 -4.34
C ASP A 55 -21.67 -20.41 -3.72
N VAL A 56 -21.13 -20.72 -2.55
CA VAL A 56 -21.52 -21.90 -1.75
C VAL A 56 -23.02 -21.85 -1.45
N GLU A 57 -23.54 -20.72 -0.97
CA GLU A 57 -24.99 -20.55 -0.72
C GLU A 57 -25.83 -20.77 -1.98
N ARG A 58 -25.36 -20.24 -3.12
CA ARG A 58 -26.07 -20.39 -4.40
C ARG A 58 -26.04 -21.82 -4.91
N ILE A 59 -24.95 -22.55 -4.69
CA ILE A 59 -24.84 -23.95 -5.09
C ILE A 59 -25.72 -24.85 -4.20
N ILE A 60 -25.70 -24.64 -2.87
CA ILE A 60 -26.59 -25.35 -1.93
C ILE A 60 -28.06 -25.10 -2.28
N SER A 61 -28.43 -23.88 -2.62
CA SER A 61 -29.81 -23.53 -2.99
C SER A 61 -30.20 -23.86 -4.44
N PHE A 62 -29.39 -24.63 -5.18
CA PHE A 62 -29.58 -24.93 -6.61
C PHE A 62 -29.70 -23.70 -7.54
N ARG A 63 -29.35 -22.50 -7.06
CA ARG A 63 -29.36 -21.24 -7.83
C ARG A 63 -28.13 -21.04 -8.70
N LEU A 64 -27.12 -21.90 -8.57
CA LEU A 64 -25.94 -21.91 -9.42
C LEU A 64 -25.91 -23.19 -10.26
N PRO A 65 -26.19 -23.11 -11.57
CA PRO A 65 -26.27 -24.29 -12.41
C PRO A 65 -24.88 -24.89 -12.75
N HIS A 66 -23.80 -24.11 -12.69
CA HIS A 66 -22.44 -24.53 -13.03
C HIS A 66 -21.43 -24.12 -11.95
N TYR A 67 -20.39 -24.92 -11.75
CA TYR A 67 -19.38 -24.71 -10.71
C TYR A 67 -18.26 -23.72 -11.10
N ASP A 68 -18.26 -23.17 -12.32
CA ASP A 68 -17.12 -22.42 -12.87
C ASP A 68 -16.70 -21.22 -12.03
N SER A 69 -17.65 -20.46 -11.51
CA SER A 69 -17.39 -19.30 -10.64
C SER A 69 -16.76 -19.71 -9.30
N LEU A 70 -17.27 -20.78 -8.67
CA LEU A 70 -16.72 -21.33 -7.44
C LEU A 70 -15.27 -21.80 -7.64
N VAL A 71 -15.02 -22.54 -8.73
CA VAL A 71 -13.68 -23.02 -9.09
C VAL A 71 -12.73 -21.87 -9.35
N GLN A 72 -13.19 -20.84 -10.08
CA GLN A 72 -12.38 -19.66 -10.39
C GLN A 72 -12.03 -18.87 -9.14
N SER A 73 -13.00 -18.53 -8.29
CA SER A 73 -12.75 -17.82 -7.03
C SER A 73 -11.90 -18.64 -6.06
N GLY A 74 -12.08 -19.96 -6.02
CA GLY A 74 -11.26 -20.86 -5.20
C GLY A 74 -9.80 -20.88 -5.65
N LYS A 75 -9.56 -20.86 -6.97
CA LYS A 75 -8.22 -20.78 -7.56
C LYS A 75 -7.58 -19.41 -7.30
N GLN A 76 -8.32 -18.32 -7.49
CA GLN A 76 -7.83 -16.96 -7.21
C GLN A 76 -7.45 -16.80 -5.72
N LEU A 77 -8.29 -17.28 -4.81
CA LEU A 77 -7.98 -17.27 -3.38
C LEU A 77 -6.74 -18.11 -3.07
N GLN A 78 -6.57 -19.28 -3.71
CA GLN A 78 -5.37 -20.09 -3.56
C GLN A 78 -4.11 -19.36 -4.04
N GLU A 79 -4.18 -18.69 -5.18
CA GLU A 79 -3.05 -17.94 -5.74
C GLU A 79 -2.64 -16.79 -4.83
N LEU A 80 -3.61 -16.01 -4.33
CA LEU A 80 -3.38 -14.90 -3.41
C LEU A 80 -2.79 -15.38 -2.07
N THR A 81 -3.39 -16.41 -1.46
CA THR A 81 -2.92 -16.96 -0.18
C THR A 81 -1.53 -17.60 -0.31
N ALA A 82 -1.25 -18.29 -1.43
CA ALA A 82 0.08 -18.84 -1.72
C ALA A 82 1.12 -17.75 -2.02
N ALA A 83 0.72 -16.64 -2.66
CA ALA A 83 1.60 -15.49 -2.88
C ALA A 83 1.98 -14.83 -1.55
N ALA A 84 1.00 -14.62 -0.65
CA ALA A 84 1.23 -14.09 0.69
C ALA A 84 2.17 -15.01 1.51
N ALA A 85 1.93 -16.33 1.47
CA ALA A 85 2.78 -17.31 2.16
C ALA A 85 4.23 -17.32 1.63
N ARG A 86 4.44 -17.15 0.31
CA ARG A 86 5.79 -17.04 -0.26
C ARG A 86 6.56 -15.83 0.24
N GLN A 87 5.86 -14.76 0.60
CA GLN A 87 6.45 -13.54 1.13
C GLN A 87 6.60 -13.55 2.66
N GLN A 88 6.39 -14.68 3.32
CA GLN A 88 6.37 -14.78 4.79
C GLN A 88 7.56 -14.13 5.46
N ARG A 89 8.80 -14.42 5.01
CA ARG A 89 10.01 -13.83 5.60
C ARG A 89 10.06 -12.31 5.48
N LEU A 90 9.61 -11.75 4.36
CA LEU A 90 9.59 -10.31 4.12
C LEU A 90 8.52 -9.64 4.99
N ILE A 91 7.34 -10.25 5.07
CA ILE A 91 6.23 -9.75 5.89
C ILE A 91 6.61 -9.77 7.37
N SER A 92 7.12 -10.90 7.89
CA SER A 92 7.56 -11.01 9.28
C SER A 92 8.73 -10.08 9.64
N ARG A 93 9.52 -9.64 8.66
CA ARG A 93 10.61 -8.67 8.89
C ARG A 93 10.10 -7.23 8.95
N ASN A 94 9.12 -6.88 8.13
CA ASN A 94 8.68 -5.51 7.93
C ASN A 94 7.45 -5.12 8.76
N TYR A 95 6.74 -6.10 9.35
CA TYR A 95 5.55 -5.87 10.15
C TYR A 95 5.69 -6.45 11.56
N PRO A 96 4.96 -5.89 12.56
CA PRO A 96 4.98 -6.41 13.93
C PRO A 96 4.54 -7.88 14.01
N PRO A 97 5.07 -8.67 14.96
CA PRO A 97 4.70 -10.08 15.13
C PRO A 97 3.19 -10.29 15.28
N ALA A 98 2.49 -9.41 16.00
CA ALA A 98 1.03 -9.47 16.15
C ALA A 98 0.30 -9.47 14.80
N PHE A 99 0.75 -8.63 13.86
CA PHE A 99 0.17 -8.58 12.51
C PHE A 99 0.60 -9.78 11.67
N SER A 100 1.90 -10.11 11.63
CA SER A 100 2.37 -11.21 10.79
C SER A 100 1.79 -12.56 11.22
N ASP A 101 1.76 -12.83 12.53
CA ASP A 101 1.22 -14.08 13.07
C ASP A 101 -0.29 -14.15 12.87
N GLY A 102 -1.00 -13.03 13.08
CA GLY A 102 -2.42 -12.90 12.75
C GLY A 102 -2.68 -13.20 11.27
N LEU A 103 -1.86 -12.66 10.37
CA LEU A 103 -2.00 -12.86 8.92
C LEU A 103 -1.86 -14.35 8.58
N PHE A 104 -0.83 -15.03 9.07
CA PHE A 104 -0.64 -16.45 8.75
C PHE A 104 -1.70 -17.35 9.38
N ARG A 105 -2.24 -17.01 10.57
CA ARG A 105 -3.42 -17.68 11.13
C ARG A 105 -4.65 -17.50 10.25
N TYR A 106 -4.87 -16.30 9.73
CA TYR A 106 -5.96 -16.02 8.79
C TYR A 106 -5.81 -16.80 7.48
N LEU A 107 -4.62 -16.81 6.89
CA LEU A 107 -4.34 -17.58 5.67
C LEU A 107 -4.54 -19.08 5.87
N ASP A 108 -4.17 -19.64 7.03
CA ASP A 108 -4.42 -21.05 7.36
C ASP A 108 -5.93 -21.35 7.53
N THR A 109 -6.66 -20.44 8.18
CA THR A 109 -8.12 -20.52 8.31
C THR A 109 -8.78 -20.55 6.93
N LEU A 110 -8.39 -19.66 6.01
CA LEU A 110 -8.91 -19.65 4.63
C LEU A 110 -8.56 -20.92 3.85
N LYS A 111 -7.36 -21.46 4.05
CA LYS A 111 -6.96 -22.74 3.43
C LYS A 111 -7.83 -23.89 3.90
N LYS A 112 -8.15 -23.94 5.20
CA LYS A 112 -9.10 -24.89 5.77
C LYS A 112 -10.50 -24.67 5.21
N LYS A 113 -11.01 -23.44 5.26
CA LYS A 113 -12.33 -23.06 4.72
C LYS A 113 -12.51 -23.56 3.28
N ARG A 114 -11.51 -23.38 2.42
CA ARG A 114 -11.51 -23.89 1.04
C ARG A 114 -11.63 -25.42 0.95
N SER A 115 -10.97 -26.18 1.82
CA SER A 115 -11.11 -27.65 1.81
C SER A 115 -12.51 -28.10 2.24
N PHE A 116 -13.21 -27.34 3.10
CA PHE A 116 -14.63 -27.55 3.37
C PHE A 116 -15.48 -27.31 2.13
N ILE A 117 -15.22 -26.23 1.39
CA ILE A 117 -15.93 -25.91 0.14
C ILE A 117 -15.77 -27.04 -0.89
N GLU A 118 -14.56 -27.58 -1.08
CA GLU A 118 -14.32 -28.72 -1.99
C GLU A 118 -15.14 -29.95 -1.59
N ARG A 119 -15.25 -30.24 -0.29
CA ARG A 119 -16.07 -31.35 0.23
C ARG A 119 -17.57 -31.10 0.07
N ILE A 120 -18.03 -29.87 0.33
CA ILE A 120 -19.42 -29.46 0.11
C ILE A 120 -19.78 -29.62 -1.37
N GLN A 121 -18.92 -29.16 -2.28
CA GLN A 121 -19.11 -29.31 -3.72
C GLN A 121 -19.28 -30.79 -4.12
N HIS A 122 -18.46 -31.68 -3.56
CA HIS A 122 -18.57 -33.12 -3.81
C HIS A 122 -19.96 -33.66 -3.39
N HIS A 123 -20.41 -33.36 -2.18
CA HIS A 123 -21.71 -33.84 -1.69
C HIS A 123 -22.88 -33.25 -2.48
N ILE A 124 -22.81 -31.98 -2.90
CA ILE A 124 -23.84 -31.37 -3.73
C ILE A 124 -23.92 -32.02 -5.10
N ALA A 125 -22.79 -32.38 -5.71
CA ALA A 125 -22.78 -33.12 -6.96
C ALA A 125 -23.51 -34.47 -6.84
N LEU A 126 -23.31 -35.19 -5.73
CA LEU A 126 -23.99 -36.46 -5.46
C LEU A 126 -25.51 -36.29 -5.27
N VAL A 127 -25.94 -35.24 -4.54
CA VAL A 127 -27.36 -34.92 -4.38
C VAL A 127 -28.00 -34.56 -5.73
N ARG A 128 -27.34 -33.68 -6.50
CA ARG A 128 -27.83 -33.25 -7.82
C ARG A 128 -27.98 -34.40 -8.79
N ASN A 129 -27.01 -35.32 -8.82
CA ASN A 129 -27.11 -36.54 -9.62
C ASN A 129 -28.30 -37.38 -9.16
N SER A 130 -28.46 -37.59 -7.85
CA SER A 130 -29.60 -38.36 -7.32
C SER A 130 -30.94 -37.73 -7.72
N PHE A 131 -31.09 -36.42 -7.58
CA PHE A 131 -32.29 -35.68 -8.01
C PHE A 131 -32.58 -35.81 -9.51
N LEU A 132 -31.56 -35.90 -10.36
CA LEU A 132 -31.75 -36.14 -11.78
C LEU A 132 -32.35 -37.53 -12.07
N TYR A 133 -31.99 -38.56 -11.29
CA TYR A 133 -32.45 -39.93 -11.49
C TYR A 133 -33.78 -40.27 -10.81
N LEU A 134 -34.11 -39.61 -9.68
CA LEU A 134 -35.31 -39.92 -8.90
C LEU A 134 -36.61 -39.98 -9.74
N PRO A 135 -36.91 -39.04 -10.66
CA PRO A 135 -38.12 -39.11 -11.47
C PRO A 135 -38.21 -40.37 -12.35
N GLY A 136 -37.09 -40.79 -12.96
CA GLY A 136 -37.05 -42.00 -13.79
C GLY A 136 -37.21 -43.28 -12.97
N LEU A 137 -36.63 -43.31 -11.77
CA LEU A 137 -36.81 -44.44 -10.85
C LEU A 137 -38.26 -44.59 -10.36
N ILE A 138 -38.99 -43.49 -10.20
CA ILE A 138 -40.45 -43.56 -9.93
C ILE A 138 -41.16 -44.22 -11.11
N GLU A 139 -40.82 -43.84 -12.36
CA GLU A 139 -41.43 -44.42 -13.56
C GLU A 139 -41.19 -45.93 -13.64
N GLU A 140 -39.96 -46.39 -13.42
CA GLU A 140 -39.57 -47.80 -13.36
C GLU A 140 -40.33 -48.59 -12.28
N CYS A 141 -40.52 -48.00 -11.08
CA CYS A 141 -41.28 -48.63 -10.01
C CYS A 141 -42.77 -48.75 -10.36
N THR A 142 -43.31 -47.78 -11.12
CA THR A 142 -44.74 -47.76 -11.49
C THR A 142 -45.09 -48.63 -12.68
N THR A 143 -44.10 -49.09 -13.46
CA THR A 143 -44.33 -50.03 -14.56
C THR A 143 -44.56 -51.47 -14.08
N ASP A 144 -44.04 -51.86 -12.92
CA ASP A 144 -44.19 -53.21 -12.33
C ASP A 144 -45.37 -53.31 -11.34
N ASP A 145 -45.79 -52.20 -10.73
CA ASP A 145 -46.73 -52.18 -9.58
C ASP A 145 -47.83 -51.10 -9.78
N SER A 146 -48.73 -51.35 -10.74
CA SER A 146 -49.65 -50.39 -11.38
C SER A 146 -50.84 -49.91 -10.53
N THR A 147 -50.69 -49.66 -9.24
CA THR A 147 -51.76 -49.02 -8.44
C THR A 147 -51.55 -47.50 -8.35
N PRO A 148 -52.60 -46.67 -8.59
CA PRO A 148 -52.51 -45.21 -8.46
C PRO A 148 -52.04 -44.75 -7.07
N GLU A 149 -52.36 -45.53 -6.03
CA GLU A 149 -51.98 -45.26 -4.63
C GLU A 149 -50.46 -45.41 -4.40
N ASN A 150 -49.82 -46.44 -4.98
CA ASN A 150 -48.36 -46.61 -4.88
C ASN A 150 -47.62 -45.47 -5.58
N ARG A 151 -48.10 -45.03 -6.75
CA ARG A 151 -47.49 -43.90 -7.47
C ARG A 151 -47.57 -42.59 -6.69
N ASP A 152 -48.70 -42.31 -6.04
CA ASP A 152 -48.84 -41.12 -5.17
C ASP A 152 -47.90 -41.18 -3.97
N LEU A 153 -47.76 -42.35 -3.34
CA LEU A 153 -46.85 -42.56 -2.21
C LEU A 153 -45.38 -42.28 -2.58
N LEU A 154 -44.91 -42.80 -3.73
CA LEU A 154 -43.55 -42.58 -4.22
C LEU A 154 -43.30 -41.11 -4.58
N ASN A 155 -44.26 -40.45 -5.23
CA ASN A 155 -44.17 -39.02 -5.54
C ASN A 155 -44.10 -38.17 -4.28
N ARG A 156 -44.93 -38.47 -3.27
CA ARG A 156 -44.89 -37.76 -1.98
C ARG A 156 -43.57 -37.96 -1.25
N LEU A 157 -43.01 -39.17 -1.28
CA LEU A 157 -41.67 -39.43 -0.72
C LEU A 157 -40.64 -38.52 -1.37
N VAL A 158 -40.55 -38.54 -2.71
CA VAL A 158 -39.56 -37.76 -3.47
C VAL A 158 -39.78 -36.25 -3.29
N MET A 159 -41.02 -35.78 -3.28
CA MET A 159 -41.33 -34.37 -3.00
C MET A 159 -40.93 -33.97 -1.57
N GLY A 160 -41.11 -34.86 -0.60
CA GLY A 160 -40.62 -34.67 0.77
C GLY A 160 -39.10 -34.51 0.82
N VAL A 161 -38.36 -35.34 0.07
CA VAL A 161 -36.90 -35.24 -0.04
C VAL A 161 -36.46 -33.91 -0.65
N TYR A 162 -37.08 -33.48 -1.75
CA TYR A 162 -36.82 -32.16 -2.34
C TYR A 162 -37.08 -31.02 -1.34
N THR A 163 -38.21 -31.10 -0.64
CA THR A 163 -38.61 -30.10 0.35
C THR A 163 -37.61 -30.05 1.51
N HIS A 164 -37.21 -31.21 2.04
CA HIS A 164 -36.23 -31.30 3.11
C HIS A 164 -34.86 -30.76 2.70
N TYR A 165 -34.43 -31.01 1.46
CA TYR A 165 -33.17 -30.46 0.96
C TYR A 165 -33.19 -28.93 0.90
N LEU A 166 -34.26 -28.34 0.35
CA LEU A 166 -34.39 -26.89 0.21
C LEU A 166 -34.66 -26.20 1.56
N PHE A 167 -35.37 -26.88 2.44
CA PHE A 167 -35.79 -26.40 3.75
C PHE A 167 -35.54 -27.51 4.80
N PRO A 168 -34.32 -27.59 5.35
CA PRO A 168 -33.99 -28.60 6.35
C PRO A 168 -34.91 -28.50 7.57
N ASP A 169 -35.65 -29.58 7.83
CA ASP A 169 -36.56 -29.70 8.97
C ASP A 169 -36.43 -31.11 9.59
N LYS A 170 -36.25 -31.13 10.92
CA LYS A 170 -36.10 -32.34 11.73
C LYS A 170 -37.39 -33.18 11.77
N VAL A 171 -38.56 -32.56 11.66
CA VAL A 171 -39.84 -33.28 11.63
C VAL A 171 -40.03 -33.96 10.27
N LEU A 172 -39.73 -33.21 9.20
CA LEU A 172 -39.86 -33.73 7.84
C LEU A 172 -38.94 -34.93 7.58
N ILE A 173 -37.71 -34.94 8.11
CA ILE A 173 -36.80 -36.08 7.92
C ILE A 173 -37.28 -37.34 8.64
N SER A 174 -37.92 -37.23 9.81
CA SER A 174 -38.53 -38.39 10.48
C SER A 174 -39.68 -38.96 9.67
N ASP A 175 -40.52 -38.11 9.08
CA ASP A 175 -41.63 -38.53 8.23
C ASP A 175 -41.14 -39.23 6.96
N ILE A 176 -40.08 -38.70 6.34
CA ILE A 176 -39.45 -39.32 5.15
C ILE A 176 -38.92 -40.72 5.51
N ARG A 177 -38.19 -40.85 6.62
CA ARG A 177 -37.64 -42.16 7.05
C ARG A 177 -38.75 -43.17 7.38
N ALA A 178 -39.83 -42.74 8.02
CA ALA A 178 -40.98 -43.60 8.30
C ALA A 178 -41.62 -44.11 6.99
N ARG A 179 -41.83 -43.23 6.01
CA ARG A 179 -42.34 -43.60 4.67
C ARG A 179 -41.41 -44.54 3.93
N MET A 180 -40.09 -44.33 3.99
CA MET A 180 -39.12 -45.24 3.41
C MET A 180 -39.21 -46.65 3.99
N SER A 181 -39.37 -46.76 5.32
CA SER A 181 -39.52 -48.05 6.00
C SER A 181 -40.79 -48.77 5.55
N ASP A 182 -41.89 -48.03 5.41
CA ASP A 182 -43.17 -48.57 4.95
C ASP A 182 -43.10 -49.08 3.51
N ILE A 183 -42.53 -48.28 2.59
CA ILE A 183 -42.34 -48.67 1.18
C ILE A 183 -41.41 -49.89 1.07
N ARG A 184 -40.33 -49.94 1.87
CA ARG A 184 -39.38 -51.07 1.87
C ARG A 184 -40.05 -52.38 2.29
N ALA A 185 -41.06 -52.33 3.16
CA ALA A 185 -41.79 -53.50 3.60
C ALA A 185 -42.79 -54.02 2.54
N HIS A 186 -43.28 -53.15 1.66
CA HIS A 186 -44.38 -53.47 0.73
C HIS A 186 -43.98 -53.56 -0.75
N SER A 187 -42.82 -53.02 -1.16
CA SER A 187 -42.39 -53.03 -2.57
C SER A 187 -40.90 -53.34 -2.73
N LEU A 188 -40.61 -54.51 -3.33
CA LEU A 188 -39.26 -54.91 -3.74
C LEU A 188 -38.73 -54.09 -4.93
N ALA A 189 -39.62 -53.61 -5.80
CA ALA A 189 -39.26 -52.78 -6.97
C ALA A 189 -38.70 -51.40 -6.57
N ALA A 190 -39.08 -50.88 -5.40
CA ALA A 190 -38.63 -49.58 -4.89
C ALA A 190 -37.20 -49.58 -4.32
N GLY A 191 -36.47 -50.70 -4.33
CA GLY A 191 -35.14 -50.82 -3.71
C GLY A 191 -34.13 -49.76 -4.19
N ASN A 192 -34.01 -49.56 -5.51
CA ASN A 192 -33.09 -48.58 -6.09
C ASN A 192 -33.49 -47.14 -5.73
N LEU A 193 -34.79 -46.81 -5.81
CA LEU A 193 -35.31 -45.49 -5.43
C LEU A 193 -34.98 -45.18 -3.97
N LEU A 194 -35.27 -46.12 -3.07
CA LEU A 194 -35.01 -45.97 -1.64
C LEU A 194 -33.51 -45.81 -1.35
N GLN A 195 -32.64 -46.51 -2.06
CA GLN A 195 -31.20 -46.34 -1.96
C GLN A 195 -30.76 -44.93 -2.37
N HIS A 196 -31.26 -44.41 -3.50
CA HIS A 196 -30.96 -43.04 -3.93
C HIS A 196 -31.47 -42.01 -2.94
N VAL A 197 -32.65 -42.21 -2.35
CA VAL A 197 -33.18 -41.34 -1.29
C VAL A 197 -32.28 -41.39 -0.05
N GLU A 198 -31.86 -42.57 0.40
CA GLU A 198 -30.99 -42.75 1.57
C GLU A 198 -29.64 -42.04 1.38
N ILE A 199 -29.01 -42.23 0.21
CA ILE A 199 -27.77 -41.54 -0.18
C ILE A 199 -27.99 -40.02 -0.20
N THR A 200 -29.12 -39.55 -0.73
CA THR A 200 -29.41 -38.11 -0.81
C THR A 200 -29.55 -37.49 0.57
N LEU A 201 -30.29 -38.11 1.48
CA LEU A 201 -30.44 -37.63 2.86
C LEU A 201 -29.10 -37.60 3.59
N GLY A 202 -28.28 -38.65 3.46
CA GLY A 202 -26.96 -38.70 4.09
C GLY A 202 -26.01 -37.62 3.57
N ASN A 203 -26.02 -37.34 2.27
CA ASN A 203 -25.23 -36.25 1.69
C ASN A 203 -25.77 -34.87 2.10
N THR A 204 -27.08 -34.71 2.24
CA THR A 204 -27.72 -33.46 2.72
C THR A 204 -27.28 -33.14 4.15
N GLU A 205 -27.34 -34.13 5.04
CA GLU A 205 -26.83 -33.99 6.41
C GLU A 205 -25.33 -33.63 6.41
N LYS A 206 -24.56 -34.23 5.51
CA LYS A 206 -23.12 -33.92 5.43
C LYS A 206 -22.84 -32.50 4.96
N ILE A 207 -23.62 -31.99 4.01
CA ILE A 207 -23.55 -30.60 3.56
C ILE A 207 -23.85 -29.67 4.73
N GLU A 208 -24.91 -29.92 5.50
CA GLU A 208 -25.29 -29.12 6.67
C GLU A 208 -24.17 -29.09 7.73
N GLN A 209 -23.61 -30.24 8.08
CA GLN A 209 -22.49 -30.34 9.03
C GLN A 209 -21.26 -29.57 8.56
N LEU A 210 -20.87 -29.72 7.29
CA LEU A 210 -19.71 -29.03 6.73
C LEU A 210 -19.93 -27.52 6.67
N LYS A 211 -21.14 -27.10 6.32
CA LYS A 211 -21.54 -25.69 6.28
C LYS A 211 -21.48 -25.07 7.68
N GLN A 212 -22.04 -25.74 8.69
CA GLN A 212 -21.95 -25.29 10.08
C GLN A 212 -20.49 -25.18 10.56
N GLN A 213 -19.64 -26.15 10.22
CA GLN A 213 -18.22 -26.10 10.54
C GLN A 213 -17.50 -24.95 9.83
N MET A 214 -17.86 -24.68 8.57
CA MET A 214 -17.33 -23.57 7.78
C MET A 214 -17.75 -22.20 8.35
N ASP A 215 -19.02 -22.04 8.72
CA ASP A 215 -19.57 -20.80 9.26
C ASP A 215 -19.06 -20.49 10.68
N SER A 216 -18.64 -21.52 11.42
CA SER A 216 -17.98 -21.36 12.73
C SER A 216 -16.51 -20.93 12.63
N MET A 217 -15.96 -20.79 11.41
CA MET A 217 -14.61 -20.28 11.23
C MET A 217 -14.63 -18.76 11.34
N ASP A 218 -13.94 -18.20 12.32
CA ASP A 218 -13.89 -16.75 12.61
C ASP A 218 -13.11 -15.92 11.55
N SER A 219 -13.23 -16.25 10.25
CA SER A 219 -12.51 -15.56 9.16
C SER A 219 -12.83 -14.05 9.12
N ASP A 220 -14.09 -13.72 9.39
CA ASP A 220 -14.57 -12.33 9.40
C ASP A 220 -13.94 -11.52 10.54
N GLU A 221 -13.91 -12.11 11.73
CA GLU A 221 -13.32 -11.49 12.92
C GLU A 221 -11.80 -11.34 12.75
N GLN A 222 -11.11 -12.38 12.27
CA GLN A 222 -9.68 -12.34 11.97
C GLN A 222 -9.33 -11.28 10.92
N PHE A 223 -10.15 -11.12 9.88
CA PHE A 223 -9.94 -10.04 8.90
C PHE A 223 -10.10 -8.65 9.54
N VAL A 224 -11.12 -8.46 10.38
CA VAL A 224 -11.34 -7.18 11.08
C VAL A 224 -10.18 -6.87 12.03
N GLU A 225 -9.71 -7.85 12.79
CA GLU A 225 -8.54 -7.74 13.66
C GLU A 225 -7.31 -7.32 12.85
N LEU A 226 -7.01 -8.00 11.75
CA LEU A 226 -5.87 -7.69 10.89
C LEU A 226 -5.94 -6.29 10.29
N ARG A 227 -7.11 -5.91 9.80
CA ARG A 227 -7.33 -4.56 9.26
C ARG A 227 -7.10 -3.50 10.34
N ASN A 228 -7.54 -3.76 11.58
CA ASN A 228 -7.35 -2.83 12.68
C ASN A 228 -5.86 -2.73 13.06
N LEU A 229 -5.14 -3.85 13.15
CA LEU A 229 -3.69 -3.86 13.40
C LEU A 229 -2.92 -3.12 12.30
N LEU A 230 -3.28 -3.32 11.04
CA LEU A 230 -2.66 -2.63 9.91
C LEU A 230 -2.94 -1.11 9.96
N LYS A 231 -4.17 -0.73 10.30
CA LYS A 231 -4.56 0.68 10.45
C LYS A 231 -3.84 1.35 11.62
N GLU A 232 -3.68 0.67 12.75
CA GLU A 232 -2.94 1.20 13.89
C GLU A 232 -1.47 1.42 13.55
N TYR A 233 -0.89 0.48 12.79
CA TYR A 233 0.47 0.60 12.27
C TYR A 233 0.63 1.79 11.31
N SER A 234 -0.30 1.98 10.36
CA SER A 234 -0.23 3.09 9.39
C SER A 234 -0.40 4.46 10.06
N LEU A 235 -1.31 4.59 11.03
CA LEU A 235 -1.54 5.83 11.77
C LEU A 235 -0.31 6.25 12.61
N ARG A 236 0.42 5.29 13.17
CA ARG A 236 1.65 5.58 13.93
C ARG A 236 2.73 6.16 13.02
N ASP A 237 2.84 5.65 11.79
CA ASP A 237 3.81 6.15 10.83
C ASP A 237 3.42 7.57 10.38
N ASP A 238 2.18 7.84 10.00
CA ASP A 238 1.72 9.12 9.42
C ASP A 238 1.97 10.37 10.30
N ARG A 239 1.94 10.25 11.62
CA ARG A 239 2.16 11.40 12.50
C ARG A 239 3.60 11.96 12.43
N TYR A 240 4.60 11.10 12.26
CA TYR A 240 6.01 11.51 12.24
C TYR A 240 6.43 12.12 10.90
N SER A 241 5.85 11.68 9.78
CA SER A 241 6.16 12.24 8.46
C SER A 241 5.67 13.68 8.31
N VAL A 242 4.47 13.98 8.83
CA VAL A 242 3.94 15.35 8.84
C VAL A 242 4.83 16.26 9.68
N LEU A 243 5.22 15.82 10.88
CA LEU A 243 6.13 16.57 11.75
C LEU A 243 7.48 16.85 11.08
N LEU A 244 8.11 15.84 10.46
CA LEU A 244 9.38 16.01 9.77
C LEU A 244 9.26 16.89 8.52
N GLY A 245 8.18 16.77 7.76
CA GLY A 245 7.89 17.66 6.63
C GLY A 245 7.78 19.11 7.07
N VAL A 246 7.10 19.37 8.20
CA VAL A 246 7.03 20.71 8.80
C VAL A 246 8.41 21.20 9.26
N ILE A 247 9.20 20.35 9.93
CA ILE A 247 10.57 20.71 10.35
C ILE A 247 11.46 21.01 9.13
N LEU A 248 11.38 20.21 8.07
CA LEU A 248 12.11 20.43 6.83
C LEU A 248 11.70 21.75 6.17
N LEU A 249 10.40 22.03 6.09
CA LEU A 249 9.90 23.28 5.52
C LEU A 249 10.36 24.50 6.34
N LEU A 250 10.32 24.42 7.67
CA LEU A 250 10.83 25.46 8.56
C LEU A 250 12.34 25.67 8.40
N THR A 251 13.12 24.59 8.30
CA THR A 251 14.57 24.70 8.07
C THR A 251 14.87 25.33 6.71
N VAL A 252 14.20 24.91 5.63
CA VAL A 252 14.33 25.54 4.30
C VAL A 252 13.94 27.03 4.32
N LEU A 253 12.87 27.40 5.02
CA LEU A 253 12.46 28.80 5.15
C LEU A 253 13.53 29.63 5.88
N LEU A 254 14.07 29.11 6.98
CA LEU A 254 15.16 29.75 7.72
C LEU A 254 16.42 29.91 6.86
N LEU A 255 16.71 28.96 5.97
CA LEU A 255 17.82 29.04 5.02
C LEU A 255 17.64 30.16 4.01
N LEU A 256 16.44 30.27 3.43
CA LEU A 256 16.14 31.33 2.48
C LEU A 256 16.27 32.70 3.14
N ILE A 257 15.78 32.84 4.38
CA ILE A 257 15.93 34.07 5.17
C ILE A 257 17.41 34.38 5.46
N TRP A 258 18.19 33.36 5.84
CA TRP A 258 19.62 33.52 6.11
C TRP A 258 20.42 33.89 4.85
N LEU A 259 20.12 33.24 3.72
CA LEU A 259 20.73 33.51 2.43
C LEU A 259 20.40 34.93 1.97
N TRP A 260 19.13 35.33 2.06
CA TRP A 260 18.67 36.68 1.75
C TRP A 260 19.44 37.73 2.55
N ARG A 261 19.52 37.57 3.88
CA ARG A 261 20.29 38.50 4.73
C ARG A 261 21.78 38.53 4.40
N THR A 262 22.34 37.41 3.96
CA THR A 262 23.76 37.33 3.61
C THR A 262 24.04 38.05 2.29
N LEU A 263 23.18 37.84 1.28
CA LEU A 263 23.25 38.55 0.00
C LEU A 263 23.09 40.06 0.20
N GLU A 264 22.13 40.48 1.03
CA GLU A 264 21.90 41.89 1.31
C GLU A 264 23.08 42.56 2.05
N ARG A 265 23.75 41.82 2.94
CA ARG A 265 24.98 42.30 3.61
C ARG A 265 26.13 42.47 2.62
N LEU A 266 26.28 41.55 1.68
CA LEU A 266 27.31 41.63 0.64
C LEU A 266 27.07 42.83 -0.28
N ASP A 267 25.82 43.04 -0.69
CA ASP A 267 25.42 44.15 -1.55
C ASP A 267 25.62 45.51 -0.86
N ARG A 268 25.25 45.62 0.43
CA ARG A 268 25.53 46.82 1.25
C ARG A 268 27.02 47.09 1.42
N ALA A 269 27.82 46.06 1.70
CA ALA A 269 29.26 46.23 1.86
C ALA A 269 29.93 46.68 0.55
N ARG A 270 29.46 46.15 -0.59
CA ARG A 270 29.92 46.57 -1.92
C ARG A 270 29.59 48.04 -2.19
N ARG A 271 28.34 48.46 -1.99
CA ARG A 271 27.91 49.86 -2.17
C ARG A 271 28.69 50.84 -1.30
N LEU A 272 28.94 50.50 -0.04
CA LEU A 272 29.72 51.35 0.87
C LEU A 272 31.19 51.48 0.42
N ALA A 273 31.78 50.39 -0.08
CA ALA A 273 33.14 50.41 -0.61
C ALA A 273 33.24 51.26 -1.88
N GLU A 274 32.28 51.13 -2.80
CA GLU A 274 32.18 51.94 -4.03
C GLU A 274 32.02 53.44 -3.68
N GLN A 275 31.08 53.79 -2.81
CA GLN A 275 30.88 55.17 -2.36
C GLN A 275 32.10 55.76 -1.63
N SER A 276 32.79 54.97 -0.82
CA SER A 276 34.02 55.44 -0.15
C SER A 276 35.15 55.68 -1.14
N HIS A 277 35.23 54.88 -2.20
CA HIS A 277 36.22 55.05 -3.25
C HIS A 277 35.95 56.31 -4.08
N GLU A 278 34.70 56.51 -4.50
CA GLU A 278 34.25 57.72 -5.21
C GLU A 278 34.52 58.99 -4.38
N ARG A 279 34.12 59.01 -3.10
CA ARG A 279 34.38 60.16 -2.22
C ARG A 279 35.86 60.46 -2.02
N LEU A 280 36.69 59.43 -1.90
CA LEU A 280 38.14 59.61 -1.78
C LEU A 280 38.72 60.21 -3.07
N GLN A 281 38.27 59.71 -4.21
CA GLN A 281 38.67 60.21 -5.52
C GLN A 281 38.25 61.67 -5.69
N ASP A 282 36.99 62.02 -5.41
CA ASP A 282 36.48 63.38 -5.51
C ASP A 282 37.22 64.35 -4.56
N ALA A 283 37.47 63.92 -3.31
CA ALA A 283 38.16 64.74 -2.33
C ALA A 283 39.61 65.03 -2.76
N VAL A 284 40.34 64.01 -3.23
CA VAL A 284 41.72 64.17 -3.72
C VAL A 284 41.77 65.01 -5.00
N GLU A 285 40.77 64.85 -5.87
CA GLU A 285 40.65 65.64 -7.10
C GLU A 285 40.42 67.13 -6.84
N SER A 286 39.71 67.47 -5.76
CA SER A 286 39.45 68.84 -5.34
C SER A 286 40.65 69.56 -4.70
N LEU A 287 41.74 68.84 -4.37
CA LEU A 287 42.92 69.45 -3.78
C LEU A 287 43.63 70.38 -4.78
N GLY A 288 43.92 71.61 -4.34
CA GLY A 288 44.67 72.60 -5.13
C GLY A 288 46.16 72.29 -5.30
N GLU A 289 46.65 71.21 -4.68
CA GLU A 289 48.05 70.77 -4.75
C GLU A 289 48.19 69.47 -5.55
N ALA A 290 49.37 69.24 -6.12
CA ALA A 290 49.69 68.00 -6.82
C ALA A 290 49.71 66.82 -5.85
N PHE A 291 48.81 65.85 -6.02
CA PHE A 291 48.69 64.68 -5.16
C PHE A 291 48.84 63.37 -5.94
N ALA A 292 49.66 62.46 -5.40
CA ALA A 292 49.79 61.08 -5.86
C ALA A 292 49.97 60.14 -4.67
N LEU A 293 49.19 59.06 -4.63
CA LEU A 293 49.23 58.02 -3.60
C LEU A 293 49.82 56.74 -4.17
N PHE A 294 50.72 56.12 -3.42
CA PHE A 294 51.38 54.86 -3.77
C PHE A 294 51.05 53.76 -2.76
N ASP A 295 50.99 52.51 -3.19
CA ASP A 295 50.83 51.35 -2.31
C ASP A 295 52.14 50.97 -1.60
N ARG A 296 52.12 49.88 -0.82
CA ARG A 296 53.29 49.40 -0.06
C ARG A 296 54.46 48.98 -0.94
N ASP A 297 54.21 48.63 -2.20
CA ASP A 297 55.22 48.25 -3.19
C ASP A 297 55.65 49.44 -4.06
N GLY A 298 55.23 50.65 -3.69
CA GLY A 298 55.57 51.88 -4.39
C GLY A 298 54.87 52.03 -5.73
N ARG A 299 53.72 51.36 -5.96
CA ARG A 299 52.93 51.48 -7.19
C ARG A 299 51.87 52.54 -7.04
N LEU A 300 51.67 53.35 -8.07
CA LEU A 300 50.69 54.43 -8.10
C LEU A 300 49.28 53.86 -7.98
N VAL A 301 48.57 54.27 -6.93
CA VAL A 301 47.19 53.89 -6.61
C VAL A 301 46.21 54.94 -7.11
N LEU A 302 46.52 56.22 -6.89
CA LEU A 302 45.65 57.35 -7.24
C LEU A 302 46.48 58.60 -7.49
N ASN A 303 46.08 59.45 -8.43
CA ASN A 303 46.60 60.81 -8.60
C ASN A 303 45.45 61.77 -8.90
N ASN A 304 45.66 63.06 -8.65
CA ASN A 304 44.70 64.10 -9.05
C ASN A 304 45.09 64.81 -10.35
N GLN A 305 44.13 65.50 -10.97
CA GLN A 305 44.39 66.35 -12.13
C GLN A 305 45.47 67.40 -11.87
N THR A 306 45.55 67.96 -10.66
CA THR A 306 46.59 68.93 -10.29
C THR A 306 47.98 68.35 -10.47
N PHE A 307 48.21 67.09 -10.09
CA PHE A 307 49.49 66.39 -10.32
C PHE A 307 49.85 66.32 -11.81
N ILE A 308 48.87 66.05 -12.67
CA ILE A 308 49.07 66.05 -14.13
C ILE A 308 49.34 67.47 -14.67
N ARG A 309 48.73 68.51 -14.08
CA ARG A 309 48.99 69.91 -14.45
C ARG A 309 50.40 70.35 -14.08
N PHE A 310 50.93 69.91 -12.95
CA PHE A 310 52.32 70.20 -12.53
C PHE A 310 53.34 69.40 -13.34
N TYR A 311 53.00 68.19 -13.80
CA TYR A 311 53.88 67.35 -14.62
C TYR A 311 53.22 66.93 -15.96
N PRO A 312 52.99 67.86 -16.91
CA PRO A 312 52.23 67.56 -18.14
C PRO A 312 52.88 66.51 -19.03
N TRP A 313 54.21 66.36 -19.02
CA TRP A 313 54.93 65.34 -19.79
C TRP A 313 54.72 63.91 -19.27
N LEU A 314 54.22 63.75 -18.05
CA LEU A 314 53.81 62.44 -17.51
C LEU A 314 52.38 62.05 -17.91
N LYS A 315 51.64 62.96 -18.56
CA LYS A 315 50.26 62.73 -19.02
C LYS A 315 50.24 61.61 -20.08
N GLY A 316 49.56 60.51 -19.78
CA GLY A 316 49.49 59.30 -20.63
C GLY A 316 50.43 58.17 -20.21
N LEU A 317 51.48 58.49 -19.44
CA LEU A 317 52.38 57.51 -18.80
C LEU A 317 51.90 57.10 -17.40
N LEU A 318 51.17 57.98 -16.70
CA LEU A 318 50.57 57.70 -15.41
C LEU A 318 49.33 56.80 -15.56
N ARG A 319 49.46 55.54 -15.13
CA ARG A 319 48.36 54.57 -14.99
C ARG A 319 48.42 53.94 -13.60
N PRO A 320 47.29 53.50 -13.02
CA PRO A 320 47.32 52.70 -11.81
C PRO A 320 48.30 51.52 -11.96
N GLY A 321 49.20 51.32 -10.99
CA GLY A 321 50.21 50.27 -10.98
C GLY A 321 51.63 50.67 -11.41
N VAL A 322 51.83 51.86 -11.98
CA VAL A 322 53.15 52.41 -12.34
C VAL A 322 53.99 52.65 -11.08
N THR A 323 55.26 52.25 -11.07
CA THR A 323 56.10 52.39 -9.86
C THR A 323 56.66 53.80 -9.70
N LEU A 324 56.89 54.22 -8.46
CA LEU A 324 57.52 55.51 -8.14
C LEU A 324 58.89 55.65 -8.83
N GLU A 325 59.65 54.56 -8.97
CA GLU A 325 60.93 54.56 -9.68
C GLU A 325 60.77 54.88 -11.18
N GLN A 326 59.74 54.33 -11.84
CA GLN A 326 59.46 54.64 -13.24
C GLN A 326 59.10 56.11 -13.42
N ILE A 327 58.27 56.66 -12.52
CA ILE A 327 57.89 58.08 -12.53
C ILE A 327 59.11 58.96 -12.33
N ARG A 328 59.99 58.62 -11.37
CA ARG A 328 61.24 59.36 -11.13
C ARG A 328 62.15 59.35 -12.35
N LYS A 329 62.27 58.22 -13.06
CA LYS A 329 63.07 58.13 -14.29
C LYS A 329 62.52 59.00 -15.41
N TRP A 330 61.20 59.05 -15.58
CA TRP A 330 60.55 59.91 -16.59
C TRP A 330 60.55 61.40 -16.22
N ASN A 331 60.75 61.70 -14.94
CA ASN A 331 60.81 63.07 -14.41
C ASN A 331 62.25 63.56 -14.16
N ALA A 332 63.26 62.78 -14.54
CA ALA A 332 64.65 63.23 -14.52
C ALA A 332 64.86 64.26 -15.65
N PRO A 333 65.55 65.39 -15.37
CA PRO A 333 65.74 66.49 -16.33
C PRO A 333 66.59 66.10 -17.54
#